data_AF-A0A0C2MPB3-F1
#
_entry.id   AF-A0A0C2MPB3-F1
#
_cell.length_a   1.000
_cell.length_b   1.000
_cell.length_c   1.000
_cell.angle_alpha   90.00
_cell.angle_beta   90.00
_cell.angle_gamma   90.00
#
_symmetry.space_group_name_H-M   'P 1'
#
loop_
_entity.id
_entity.type
_entity.pdbx_description
1 polymer ?
#
loop_
_entity_poly.entity_id
_entity_poly.type
_entity_poly.pdbx_seq_one_letter_code
_entity_poly.pdbx_strand_id
1 'polypeptide(L)'
;MSLLRLSAFKNHLVTKAVVPHHVQRFLSYSAASAERIEKAKEAATKRPLSPHITIWRWEFPMLCSLAHRGTGFFLSGAFAFVGLSMLFVDPETFLRWVKSFLHPSLLFLLKFGIVYSVTYHLMNGVRHMTWDVGKLLKVTSIYKSGYFVMAGAFLISLCSIYWFDERDVSEFMTNNKKSSQH
;
A
#
# COMPACT_ATOMS: atom_id res chain seq x y z
N MET A 1 -10.04 -34.67 19.73
CA MET A 1 -10.36 -33.26 20.03
C MET A 1 -10.49 -33.11 21.55
N SER A 2 -9.56 -32.39 22.17
CA SER A 2 -9.41 -32.33 23.64
C SER A 2 -10.60 -31.64 24.32
N LEU A 3 -11.15 -32.28 25.36
CA LEU A 3 -12.28 -31.81 26.19
C LEU A 3 -12.07 -30.40 26.76
N LEU A 4 -10.82 -29.95 26.89
CA LEU A 4 -10.46 -28.59 27.33
C LEU A 4 -10.88 -27.50 26.35
N ARG A 5 -10.86 -27.78 25.03
CA ARG A 5 -11.29 -26.80 24.01
C ARG A 5 -12.81 -26.63 23.94
N LEU A 6 -13.57 -27.68 24.30
CA LEU A 6 -15.03 -27.62 24.40
C LEU A 6 -15.50 -26.82 25.62
N SER A 7 -14.78 -26.91 26.75
CA SER A 7 -15.08 -26.13 27.97
C SER A 7 -14.85 -24.63 27.77
N ALA A 8 -13.70 -24.25 27.19
CA ALA A 8 -13.39 -22.85 26.90
C ALA A 8 -14.38 -22.21 25.90
N PHE A 9 -14.82 -22.97 24.89
CA PHE A 9 -15.79 -22.52 23.91
C PHE A 9 -17.21 -22.40 24.49
N LYS A 10 -17.64 -23.37 25.31
CA LYS A 10 -18.95 -23.33 25.99
C LYS A 10 -19.03 -22.15 26.97
N ASN A 11 -17.95 -21.86 27.71
CA ASN A 11 -17.90 -20.72 28.63
C ASN A 11 -17.92 -19.36 27.91
N HIS A 12 -17.32 -19.26 26.72
CA HIS A 12 -17.37 -18.05 25.90
C HIS A 12 -18.76 -17.80 25.29
N LEU A 13 -19.54 -18.85 25.01
CA LEU A 13 -20.90 -18.72 24.48
C LEU A 13 -21.94 -18.42 25.57
N VAL A 14 -21.81 -19.02 26.76
CA VAL A 14 -22.71 -18.77 27.90
C VAL A 14 -22.55 -17.34 28.43
N THR A 15 -21.34 -16.79 28.43
CA THR A 15 -21.08 -15.43 28.92
C THR A 15 -21.65 -14.33 28.02
N LYS A 16 -21.84 -14.56 26.71
CA LYS A 16 -22.51 -13.59 25.82
C LYS A 16 -24.03 -13.69 25.83
N ALA A 17 -24.59 -14.85 26.14
CA ALA A 17 -26.04 -15.08 26.07
C ALA A 17 -26.79 -14.71 27.36
N VAL A 18 -26.11 -14.68 28.51
CA VAL A 18 -26.74 -14.51 29.83
C VAL A 18 -26.41 -13.15 30.47
N VAL A 19 -25.31 -12.51 30.07
CA VAL A 19 -24.86 -11.25 30.68
C VAL A 19 -25.49 -10.06 29.94
N PRO A 20 -26.22 -9.17 30.63
CA PRO A 20 -26.84 -8.02 29.98
C PRO A 20 -25.76 -7.09 29.40
N HIS A 21 -26.06 -6.47 28.26
CA HIS A 21 -25.10 -5.73 27.44
C HIS A 21 -24.32 -4.64 28.21
N HIS A 22 -24.92 -4.03 29.24
CA HIS A 22 -24.25 -3.04 30.09
C HIS A 22 -23.15 -3.65 30.97
N VAL A 23 -23.34 -4.86 31.49
CA VAL A 23 -22.32 -5.60 32.27
C VAL A 23 -21.21 -6.08 31.33
N GLN A 24 -21.55 -6.55 30.13
CA GLN A 24 -20.55 -6.93 29.14
C GLN A 24 -19.65 -5.75 28.73
N ARG A 25 -20.26 -4.56 28.55
CA ARG A 25 -19.53 -3.31 28.27
C ARG A 25 -18.65 -2.90 29.45
N PHE A 26 -19.16 -3.00 30.68
CA PHE A 26 -18.39 -2.74 31.90
C PHE A 26 -17.19 -3.69 32.06
N LEU A 27 -17.38 -4.99 31.85
CA LEU A 27 -16.30 -5.99 31.91
C LEU A 27 -15.25 -5.74 30.83
N SER A 28 -15.66 -5.37 29.60
CA SER A 28 -14.72 -5.00 28.54
C SER A 28 -13.93 -3.73 28.85
N TYR A 29 -14.57 -2.74 29.47
CA TYR A 29 -13.92 -1.51 29.92
C TYR A 29 -12.94 -1.77 31.08
N SER A 30 -13.32 -2.63 32.03
CA SER A 30 -12.46 -3.06 33.14
C SER A 30 -11.24 -3.83 32.65
N ALA A 31 -11.41 -4.73 31.67
CA ALA A 31 -10.30 -5.46 31.06
C ALA A 31 -9.35 -4.53 30.28
N ALA A 32 -9.89 -3.61 29.46
CA ALA A 32 -9.08 -2.62 28.75
C ALA A 32 -8.38 -1.64 29.71
N SER A 33 -9.00 -1.32 30.84
CA SER A 33 -8.39 -0.51 31.92
C SER A 33 -7.22 -1.24 32.58
N ALA A 34 -7.39 -2.53 32.90
CA ALA A 34 -6.33 -3.35 33.48
C ALA A 34 -5.11 -3.46 32.55
N GLU A 35 -5.34 -3.69 31.25
CA GLU A 35 -4.28 -3.71 30.23
C GLU A 35 -3.54 -2.36 30.14
N ARG A 36 -4.28 -1.24 30.19
CA ARG A 36 -3.68 0.11 30.18
C ARG A 36 -2.85 0.38 31.42
N ILE A 37 -3.30 -0.08 32.59
CA ILE A 37 -2.57 0.05 33.86
C ILE A 37 -1.30 -0.81 33.83
N GLU A 38 -1.36 -2.02 33.28
CA GLU A 38 -0.19 -2.88 33.08
C GLU A 38 0.81 -2.22 32.13
N LYS A 39 0.36 -1.76 30.96
CA LYS A 39 1.21 -1.06 29.98
C LYS A 39 1.82 0.24 30.54
N ALA A 40 1.07 0.95 31.39
CA ALA A 40 1.59 2.12 32.10
C ALA A 40 2.63 1.74 33.17
N LYS A 41 2.45 0.61 33.87
CA LYS A 41 3.45 0.06 34.78
C LYS A 41 4.72 -0.40 34.03
N GLU A 42 4.56 -1.04 32.88
CA GLU A 42 5.68 -1.43 32.02
C GLU A 42 6.44 -0.22 31.50
N ALA A 43 5.74 0.84 31.06
CA ALA A 43 6.36 2.11 30.67
C ALA A 43 7.04 2.83 31.86
N ALA A 44 6.51 2.67 33.08
CA ALA A 44 7.12 3.18 34.30
C ALA A 44 8.36 2.38 34.72
N THR A 45 8.45 1.09 34.36
CA THR A 45 9.69 0.32 34.50
C THR A 45 10.67 0.71 33.40
N LYS A 46 11.93 1.04 33.76
CA LYS A 46 13.02 1.37 32.80
C LYS A 46 13.52 0.14 32.01
N ARG A 47 12.62 -0.75 31.58
CA ARG A 47 12.97 -1.94 30.80
C ARG A 47 13.38 -1.49 29.40
N PRO A 48 14.57 -1.87 28.92
CA PRO A 48 14.98 -1.53 27.56
C PRO A 48 14.11 -2.31 26.56
N LEU A 49 13.73 -1.66 25.46
CA LEU A 49 13.13 -2.32 24.31
C LEU A 49 14.17 -3.23 23.66
N SER A 50 13.75 -4.45 23.30
CA SER A 50 14.62 -5.32 22.54
C SER A 50 14.93 -4.70 21.16
N PRO A 51 16.19 -4.80 20.69
CA PRO A 51 16.54 -4.36 19.35
C PRO A 51 15.76 -5.20 18.33
N HIS A 52 15.15 -4.53 17.34
CA HIS A 52 14.27 -5.17 16.35
C HIS A 52 14.74 -4.83 14.93
N ILE A 53 14.36 -3.67 14.38
CA ILE A 53 14.71 -3.26 13.00
C ILE A 53 16.21 -3.05 12.77
N THR A 54 16.98 -2.74 13.82
CA THR A 54 18.43 -2.54 13.70
C THR A 54 19.23 -3.82 13.57
N ILE A 55 18.70 -4.96 14.07
CA ILE A 55 19.40 -6.25 14.06
C ILE A 55 18.75 -7.28 13.13
N TRP A 56 17.54 -6.99 12.62
CA TRP A 56 16.79 -7.93 11.81
C TRP A 56 17.37 -8.08 10.39
N ARG A 57 17.32 -9.29 9.84
CA ARG A 57 17.75 -9.57 8.46
C ARG A 57 16.65 -9.19 7.47
N TRP A 58 16.99 -8.34 6.51
CA TRP A 58 16.07 -7.94 5.45
C TRP A 58 15.75 -9.11 4.53
N GLU A 59 14.48 -9.51 4.50
CA GLU A 59 13.98 -10.55 3.61
C GLU A 59 13.15 -9.96 2.47
N PHE A 60 13.18 -10.60 1.31
CA PHE A 60 12.47 -10.11 0.13
C PHE A 60 10.95 -9.88 0.34
N PRO A 61 10.19 -10.76 1.02
CA PRO A 61 8.78 -10.53 1.29
C PRO A 61 8.53 -9.28 2.16
N MET A 62 9.45 -8.97 3.07
CA MET A 62 9.38 -7.74 3.88
C MET A 62 9.57 -6.50 3.01
N LEU A 63 10.55 -6.50 2.12
CA LEU A 63 10.78 -5.41 1.16
C LEU A 63 9.55 -5.20 0.28
N CYS A 64 8.90 -6.28 -0.17
CA CYS A 64 7.65 -6.17 -0.92
C CYS A 64 6.53 -5.49 -0.11
N SER A 65 6.38 -5.84 1.16
CA SER A 65 5.39 -5.21 2.04
C SER A 65 5.68 -3.73 2.25
N LEU A 66 6.95 -3.36 2.46
CA LEU A 66 7.37 -1.96 2.58
C LEU A 66 7.11 -1.19 1.28
N ALA A 67 7.45 -1.77 0.13
CA ALA A 67 7.19 -1.18 -1.17
C ALA A 67 5.69 -1.01 -1.44
N HIS A 68 4.84 -1.93 -0.99
CA HIS A 68 3.38 -1.81 -1.14
C HIS A 68 2.83 -0.62 -0.34
N ARG A 69 3.30 -0.44 0.90
CA ARG A 69 2.96 0.74 1.71
C ARG A 69 3.51 2.03 1.10
N GLY A 70 4.77 2.01 0.66
CA GLY A 70 5.44 3.16 0.06
C GLY A 70 4.75 3.63 -1.22
N THR A 71 4.41 2.70 -2.13
CA THR A 71 3.65 3.01 -3.35
C THR A 71 2.25 3.53 -3.05
N GLY A 72 1.57 3.01 -2.03
CA GLY A 72 0.26 3.51 -1.59
C GLY A 72 0.31 4.93 -1.02
N PHE A 73 1.33 5.22 -0.21
CA PHE A 73 1.58 6.57 0.32
C PHE A 73 1.93 7.55 -0.80
N PHE A 74 2.86 7.17 -1.67
CA PHE A 74 3.26 7.97 -2.82
C PHE A 74 2.07 8.30 -3.72
N LEU A 75 1.24 7.30 -4.06
CA LEU A 75 0.09 7.49 -4.93
C LEU A 75 -0.99 8.36 -4.30
N SER A 76 -1.29 8.14 -3.01
CA SER A 76 -2.21 8.99 -2.25
C SER A 76 -1.73 10.44 -2.22
N GLY A 77 -0.44 10.66 -1.95
CA GLY A 77 0.18 11.97 -1.96
C GLY A 77 0.14 12.64 -3.33
N ALA A 78 0.44 11.89 -4.39
CA ALA A 78 0.38 12.38 -5.77
C ALA A 78 -1.04 12.81 -6.16
N PHE A 79 -2.05 12.00 -5.87
CA PHE A 79 -3.45 12.36 -6.14
C PHE A 79 -3.92 13.56 -5.30
N ALA A 80 -3.56 13.62 -4.02
CA ALA A 80 -3.90 14.76 -3.18
C ALA A 80 -3.24 16.05 -3.68
N PHE A 81 -1.96 15.98 -4.09
CA PHE A 81 -1.22 17.13 -4.62
C PHE A 81 -1.82 17.62 -5.95
N VAL A 82 -2.06 16.72 -6.90
CA VAL A 82 -2.69 17.07 -8.18
C VAL A 82 -4.08 17.63 -7.94
N GLY A 83 -4.91 16.95 -7.15
CA GLY A 83 -6.27 17.40 -6.82
C GLY A 83 -6.32 18.79 -6.19
N LEU A 84 -5.39 19.09 -5.27
CA LEU A 84 -5.27 20.42 -4.68
C LEU A 84 -4.79 21.46 -5.70
N SER A 85 -3.82 21.13 -6.54
CA SER A 85 -3.29 22.05 -7.56
C SER A 85 -4.34 22.48 -8.58
N MET A 86 -5.27 21.58 -8.94
CA MET A 86 -6.36 21.86 -9.89
C MET A 86 -7.38 22.88 -9.36
N LEU A 87 -7.39 23.19 -8.05
CA LEU A 87 -8.22 24.28 -7.50
C LEU A 87 -7.66 25.66 -7.83
N PHE A 88 -6.37 25.75 -8.15
CA PHE A 88 -5.67 27.02 -8.35
C PHE A 88 -5.19 27.24 -9.79
N VAL A 89 -4.96 26.15 -10.54
CA VAL A 89 -4.36 26.19 -11.87
C VAL A 89 -5.11 25.24 -12.80
N ASP A 90 -5.32 25.66 -14.04
CA ASP A 90 -5.89 24.80 -15.07
C ASP A 90 -4.92 23.65 -15.46
N PRO A 91 -5.45 22.50 -15.92
CA PRO A 91 -4.61 21.34 -16.24
C PRO A 91 -3.52 21.61 -17.29
N GLU A 92 -3.79 22.44 -18.30
CA GLU A 92 -2.83 22.72 -19.37
C GLU A 92 -1.65 23.57 -18.87
N THR A 93 -1.93 24.59 -18.07
CA THR A 93 -0.91 25.44 -17.45
C THR A 93 -0.08 24.64 -16.45
N PHE A 94 -0.69 23.76 -15.66
CA PHE A 94 0.04 22.86 -14.76
C PHE A 94 1.02 21.96 -15.52
N LEU A 95 0.56 21.33 -16.60
CA LEU A 95 1.41 20.46 -17.43
C LEU A 95 2.55 21.23 -18.12
N ARG A 96 2.29 22.44 -18.62
CA ARG A 96 3.33 23.31 -19.18
C ARG A 96 4.38 23.67 -18.14
N TRP A 97 3.95 23.99 -16.92
CA TRP A 97 4.83 24.33 -15.82
C TRP A 97 5.75 23.15 -15.45
N VAL A 98 5.17 21.96 -15.28
CA VAL A 98 5.91 20.71 -15.01
C VAL A 98 6.92 20.41 -16.12
N LYS A 99 6.54 20.56 -17.41
CA LYS A 99 7.45 20.36 -18.55
C LYS A 99 8.57 21.39 -18.61
N SER A 100 8.31 22.64 -18.22
CA SER A 100 9.30 23.72 -18.25
C SER A 100 10.35 23.60 -17.13
N PHE A 101 9.97 23.02 -15.99
CA PHE A 101 10.82 22.95 -14.81
C PHE A 101 11.70 21.68 -14.77
N LEU A 102 11.26 20.60 -15.41
CA LEU A 102 11.91 19.28 -15.31
C LEU A 102 12.66 18.92 -16.58
N HIS A 103 13.90 18.44 -16.42
CA HIS A 103 14.68 17.87 -17.52
C HIS A 103 13.98 16.62 -18.10
N PRO A 104 14.07 16.34 -19.42
CA PRO A 104 13.38 15.21 -20.05
C PRO A 104 13.62 13.85 -19.38
N SER A 105 14.84 13.59 -18.88
CA SER A 105 15.15 12.35 -18.15
C SER A 105 14.39 12.24 -16.82
N LEU A 106 14.19 13.35 -16.11
CA LEU A 106 13.44 13.40 -14.86
C LEU A 106 11.93 13.29 -15.11
N LEU A 107 11.42 13.86 -16.21
CA LEU A 107 10.05 13.65 -16.66
C LEU A 107 9.78 12.19 -16.98
N PHE A 108 10.69 11.51 -17.67
CA PHE A 108 10.58 10.08 -17.92
C PHE A 108 10.54 9.28 -16.61
N LEU A 109 11.45 9.59 -15.66
CA LEU A 109 11.48 8.91 -14.37
C LEU A 109 10.20 9.15 -13.56
N LEU A 110 9.63 10.36 -13.60
CA LEU A 110 8.37 10.68 -12.93
C LEU A 110 7.20 9.92 -13.56
N LYS A 111 7.09 9.91 -14.90
CA LYS A 111 6.09 9.11 -15.64
C LYS A 111 6.22 7.63 -15.25
N PHE A 112 7.44 7.09 -15.27
CA PHE A 112 7.70 5.70 -14.90
C PHE A 112 7.38 5.41 -13.45
N GLY A 113 7.80 6.27 -12.51
CA GLY A 113 7.54 6.10 -11.09
C GLY A 113 6.06 6.08 -10.75
N ILE A 114 5.24 6.91 -11.41
CA ILE A 114 3.79 6.92 -11.24
C ILE A 114 3.18 5.62 -11.78
N VAL A 115 3.46 5.26 -13.03
CA VAL A 115 2.89 4.05 -13.65
C VAL A 115 3.33 2.79 -12.91
N TYR A 116 4.60 2.70 -12.51
CA TYR A 116 5.13 1.59 -11.73
C TYR A 116 4.49 1.51 -10.35
N SER A 117 4.33 2.64 -9.65
CA SER A 117 3.67 2.64 -8.34
C SER A 117 2.23 2.15 -8.42
N VAL A 118 1.47 2.62 -9.41
CA VAL A 118 0.07 2.16 -9.64
C VAL A 118 0.04 0.66 -9.93
N THR A 119 0.84 0.21 -10.90
CA THR A 119 0.85 -1.19 -11.35
C THR A 119 1.30 -2.13 -10.24
N TYR A 120 2.40 -1.80 -9.56
CA TYR A 120 2.92 -2.57 -8.44
C TYR A 120 1.92 -2.63 -7.29
N HIS A 121 1.34 -1.49 -6.90
CA HIS A 121 0.40 -1.43 -5.78
C HIS A 121 -0.85 -2.28 -6.06
N LEU A 122 -1.37 -2.21 -7.29
CA LEU A 122 -2.52 -3.01 -7.71
C LEU A 122 -2.20 -4.52 -7.73
N MET A 123 -1.11 -4.91 -8.40
CA MET A 123 -0.71 -6.32 -8.50
C MET A 123 -0.39 -6.92 -7.13
N ASN A 124 0.34 -6.19 -6.29
CA ASN A 124 0.63 -6.64 -4.93
C ASN A 124 -0.64 -6.64 -4.06
N GLY A 125 -1.58 -5.72 -4.29
CA GLY A 125 -2.90 -5.72 -3.65
C GLY A 125 -3.68 -7.00 -3.96
N VAL A 126 -3.72 -7.45 -5.22
CA VAL A 126 -4.33 -8.73 -5.61
C VAL A 126 -3.65 -9.92 -4.91
N ARG A 127 -2.31 -9.87 -4.79
CA ARG A 127 -1.56 -10.88 -4.02
C ARG A 127 -1.94 -10.88 -2.53
N HIS A 128 -2.13 -9.72 -1.92
CA HIS A 128 -2.63 -9.60 -0.54
C HIS A 128 -4.05 -10.16 -0.40
N MET A 129 -4.98 -9.82 -1.31
CA MET A 129 -6.33 -10.41 -1.31
C MET A 129 -6.29 -11.94 -1.46
N THR A 130 -5.34 -12.47 -2.23
CA THR A 130 -5.13 -13.92 -2.37
C THR A 130 -4.70 -14.54 -1.03
N TRP A 131 -3.87 -13.84 -0.25
CA TRP A 131 -3.49 -14.26 1.10
C TRP A 131 -4.66 -14.17 2.09
N ASP A 132 -5.52 -13.17 1.98
CA ASP A 132 -6.70 -13.00 2.83
C ASP A 132 -7.70 -14.16 2.68
N VAL A 133 -7.76 -14.76 1.48
CA VAL A 133 -8.55 -15.99 1.20
C VAL A 133 -7.81 -17.27 1.62
N GLY A 134 -6.63 -17.16 2.23
CA GLY A 134 -5.83 -18.29 2.73
C GLY A 134 -5.02 -19.04 1.67
N LYS A 135 -4.83 -18.46 0.48
CA LYS A 135 -4.06 -19.07 -0.62
C LYS A 135 -2.61 -18.55 -0.63
N LEU A 136 -1.70 -19.29 -1.25
CA LEU A 136 -0.28 -18.91 -1.46
C LEU A 136 0.55 -18.59 -0.19
N LEU A 137 0.20 -19.18 0.95
CA LEU A 137 0.89 -18.94 2.24
C LEU A 137 2.15 -19.80 2.47
N LYS A 138 2.52 -20.67 1.52
CA LYS A 138 3.79 -21.41 1.59
C LYS A 138 4.96 -20.47 1.27
N VAL A 139 6.09 -20.62 1.96
CA VAL A 139 7.29 -19.78 1.76
C VAL A 139 7.69 -19.73 0.29
N THR A 140 7.74 -20.87 -0.40
CA THR A 140 8.06 -20.91 -1.83
C THR A 140 7.08 -20.14 -2.70
N SER A 141 5.78 -20.21 -2.40
CA SER A 141 4.73 -19.45 -3.09
C SER A 141 4.82 -17.95 -2.81
N ILE A 142 5.18 -17.54 -1.59
CA ILE A 142 5.37 -16.14 -1.21
C ILE A 142 6.51 -15.50 -2.03
N TYR A 143 7.64 -16.20 -2.18
CA TYR A 143 8.76 -15.71 -2.98
C TYR A 143 8.40 -15.66 -4.47
N LYS A 144 7.86 -16.76 -5.03
CA LYS A 144 7.46 -16.82 -6.45
C LYS A 144 6.46 -15.73 -6.82
N SER A 145 5.42 -15.55 -6.02
CA SER A 145 4.43 -14.49 -6.23
C SER A 145 5.02 -13.09 -6.08
N GLY A 146 5.99 -12.88 -5.17
CA GLY A 146 6.69 -11.61 -5.04
C GLY A 146 7.51 -11.25 -6.28
N TYR A 147 8.29 -12.20 -6.82
CA TYR A 147 9.05 -11.99 -8.05
C TYR A 147 8.14 -11.74 -9.25
N PHE A 148 7.03 -12.49 -9.35
CA PHE A 148 6.02 -12.29 -10.39
C PHE A 148 5.44 -10.88 -10.38
N VAL A 149 5.05 -10.38 -9.19
CA VAL A 149 4.53 -9.02 -9.04
C VAL A 149 5.57 -7.97 -9.41
N MET A 150 6.81 -8.11 -8.93
CA MET A 150 7.88 -7.14 -9.20
C MET A 150 8.26 -7.08 -10.69
N ALA A 151 8.49 -8.24 -11.31
CA ALA A 151 8.83 -8.31 -12.73
C ALA A 151 7.65 -7.90 -13.63
N GLY A 152 6.44 -8.36 -13.31
CA GLY A 152 5.24 -8.01 -14.06
C GLY A 152 4.94 -6.51 -14.01
N ALA A 153 5.04 -5.89 -12.82
CA ALA A 153 4.85 -4.45 -12.69
C ALA A 153 5.89 -3.65 -13.49
N PHE A 154 7.15 -4.09 -13.49
CA PHE A 154 8.21 -3.44 -14.25
C PHE A 154 7.95 -3.50 -15.76
N LEU A 155 7.63 -4.69 -16.29
CA LEU A 155 7.37 -4.89 -17.72
C LEU A 155 6.12 -4.14 -18.20
N ILE A 156 5.03 -4.21 -17.43
CA ILE A 156 3.79 -3.49 -17.75
C ILE A 156 4.05 -1.98 -17.75
N SER A 157 4.83 -1.47 -16.81
CA SER A 157 5.13 -0.04 -16.72
C SER A 157 5.99 0.44 -17.88
N LEU A 158 7.01 -0.32 -18.26
CA LEU A 158 7.80 -0.01 -19.45
C LEU A 158 6.93 -0.03 -20.71
N CYS A 159 6.19 -1.11 -20.93
CA CYS A 159 5.31 -1.26 -22.09
C CYS A 159 4.30 -0.10 -22.19
N SER A 160 3.70 0.29 -21.06
CA SER A 160 2.76 1.41 -21.02
C SER A 160 3.42 2.71 -21.45
N ILE A 161 4.62 3.02 -20.97
CA ILE A 161 5.31 4.26 -21.34
C ILE A 161 5.69 4.27 -22.80
N TYR A 162 6.28 3.18 -23.31
CA TYR A 162 6.62 3.06 -24.73
C TYR A 162 5.38 3.28 -25.61
N TRP A 163 4.25 2.65 -25.26
CA TRP A 163 3.00 2.80 -25.99
C TRP A 163 2.46 4.24 -25.95
N PHE A 164 2.51 4.91 -24.81
CA PHE A 164 2.00 6.28 -24.66
C PHE A 164 2.91 7.32 -25.34
N ASP A 165 4.22 7.14 -25.29
CA ASP A 165 5.19 8.07 -25.91
C ASP A 165 5.06 8.09 -27.43
N GLU A 166 4.85 6.92 -28.05
CA GLU A 166 4.63 6.80 -29.49
C GLU A 166 3.34 7.53 -29.94
N ARG A 167 2.31 7.54 -29.08
CA ARG A 167 1.06 8.26 -29.35
C ARG A 167 1.22 9.78 -29.24
N ASP A 168 1.91 10.27 -28.21
CA ASP A 168 2.22 11.70 -28.06
C ASP A 168 2.97 12.26 -29.29
N VAL A 169 3.95 11.50 -29.80
CA VAL A 169 4.71 11.87 -31.01
C VAL A 169 3.81 11.86 -32.25
N SER A 170 2.97 10.84 -32.43
CA SER A 170 2.07 10.74 -33.58
C SER A 170 1.05 11.88 -33.62
N GLU A 171 0.49 12.25 -32.48
CA GLU A 171 -0.51 13.31 -32.37
C GLU A 171 0.13 14.69 -32.65
N PHE A 172 1.32 14.95 -32.11
CA PHE A 172 2.09 16.15 -32.41
C PHE A 172 2.39 16.29 -33.91
N MET A 173 2.82 15.21 -34.58
CA MET A 173 3.08 15.23 -36.02
C MET A 173 1.82 15.51 -36.85
N THR A 174 0.67 14.96 -36.46
CA THR A 174 -0.59 15.22 -37.17
C THR A 174 -1.12 16.64 -36.99
N ASN A 175 -1.02 17.21 -35.78
CA ASN A 175 -1.47 18.58 -35.50
C ASN A 175 -0.58 19.64 -36.16
N ASN A 176 0.74 19.44 -36.19
CA ASN A 176 1.68 20.35 -36.87
C ASN A 176 1.44 20.33 -38.40
N LYS A 177 1.15 19.17 -38.98
CA LYS A 177 0.83 19.05 -40.41
C LYS A 177 -0.48 19.76 -40.80
N LYS A 178 -1.44 19.89 -39.87
CA LYS A 178 -2.68 20.66 -40.08
C LYS A 178 -2.46 22.16 -39.96
N SER A 179 -1.57 22.62 -39.08
CA SER A 179 -1.30 24.06 -38.93
C SER A 179 -0.44 24.64 -40.04
N SER A 180 0.28 23.83 -40.82
CA SER A 180 1.06 24.30 -41.97
C SER A 180 0.27 24.36 -43.29
N GLN A 181 -0.98 23.90 -43.29
CA GLN A 181 -1.88 23.95 -44.45
C GLN A 181 -2.94 25.05 -44.38
N HIS A 182 -2.84 25.93 -43.38
CA HIS A 182 -3.59 27.18 -43.25
C HIS A 182 -2.61 28.35 -43.21
#